data_AF-A0A126Z0L0-F1
#
_entry.id   AF-A0A126Z0L0-F1
#
_cell.length_a   1.000
_cell.length_b   1.000
_cell.length_c   1.000
_cell.angle_alpha   90.00
_cell.angle_beta   90.00
_cell.angle_gamma   90.00
#
_symmetry.space_group_name_H-M   'P 1'
#
loop_
_entity.id
_entity.type
_entity.pdbx_description
1 polymer ?
#
loop_
_entity_poly.entity_id
_entity_poly.type
_entity_poly.pdbx_seq_one_letter_code
_entity_poly.pdbx_strand_id
1 'polypeptide(L)'
;MTTSASRPVPARPAVTPSARRAYAILTGLTVLFIFLQSITAGNLIEDGIPDSAKQTWTDIHGALAYPIMLFALLSAVVAVRSLAAASRVRAFAVILFVATVVQWLSGHAISGLGMDWITPYHVVLAFVIYGLAVWLSVQSARLRRDFA
;
A
#
# COMPACT_ATOMS: atom_id res chain seq x y z
N MET A 1 25.07 -49.99 -15.93
CA MET A 1 24.51 -48.64 -16.15
C MET A 1 23.30 -48.46 -15.25
N THR A 2 23.44 -47.73 -14.15
CA THR A 2 22.32 -47.41 -13.24
C THR A 2 21.68 -46.11 -13.68
N THR A 3 20.45 -46.19 -14.19
CA THR A 3 19.61 -45.03 -14.55
C THR A 3 19.22 -44.27 -13.29
N SER A 4 19.79 -43.08 -13.11
CA SER A 4 19.37 -42.14 -12.07
C SER A 4 17.98 -41.61 -12.43
N ALA A 5 16.94 -42.07 -11.72
CA ALA A 5 15.60 -41.52 -11.84
C ALA A 5 15.59 -40.08 -11.30
N SER A 6 15.41 -39.09 -12.17
CA SER A 6 15.24 -37.70 -11.76
C SER A 6 13.94 -37.57 -10.97
N ARG A 7 14.04 -37.22 -9.69
CA ARG A 7 12.87 -36.95 -8.84
C ARG A 7 12.08 -35.80 -9.47
N PRO A 8 10.77 -35.94 -9.76
CA PRO A 8 9.98 -34.85 -10.31
C PRO A 8 9.95 -33.73 -9.28
N VAL A 9 10.50 -32.57 -9.64
CA VAL A 9 10.39 -31.35 -8.83
C VAL A 9 8.90 -31.00 -8.79
N PRO A 10 8.26 -30.91 -7.62
CA PRO A 10 6.85 -30.55 -7.55
C PRO A 10 6.65 -29.20 -8.24
N ALA A 11 5.80 -29.19 -9.27
CA ALA A 11 5.47 -28.00 -10.00
C ALA A 11 4.91 -26.96 -9.03
N ARG A 12 5.60 -25.82 -8.89
CA ARG A 12 5.13 -24.73 -8.04
C ARG A 12 3.75 -24.30 -8.53
N PRO A 13 2.73 -24.14 -7.66
CA PRO A 13 1.39 -23.80 -8.09
C PRO A 13 1.42 -22.50 -8.90
N ALA A 14 0.90 -22.55 -10.13
CA ALA A 14 0.78 -21.37 -10.98
C ALA A 14 -0.20 -20.38 -10.34
N VAL A 15 0.14 -19.10 -10.37
CA VAL A 15 -0.74 -18.05 -9.82
C VAL A 15 -2.03 -17.97 -10.65
N THR A 16 -3.19 -18.06 -9.99
CA THR A 16 -4.48 -18.00 -10.67
C THR A 16 -4.75 -16.60 -11.26
N PRO A 17 -5.44 -16.50 -12.42
CA PRO A 17 -5.82 -15.20 -12.99
C PRO A 17 -6.68 -14.34 -12.05
N SER A 18 -7.55 -14.97 -11.25
CA SER A 18 -8.40 -14.29 -10.27
C SER A 18 -7.60 -13.63 -9.15
N ALA A 19 -6.59 -14.32 -8.60
CA ALA A 19 -5.71 -13.76 -7.57
C ALA A 19 -4.92 -12.56 -8.09
N ARG A 20 -4.42 -12.62 -9.32
CA ARG A 20 -3.73 -11.48 -9.96
C ARG A 20 -4.64 -10.28 -10.13
N ARG A 21 -5.87 -10.50 -10.59
CA ARG A 21 -6.87 -9.43 -10.75
C ARG A 21 -7.24 -8.80 -9.41
N ALA A 22 -7.48 -9.61 -8.38
CA ALA A 22 -7.76 -9.11 -7.05
C ALA A 22 -6.61 -8.27 -6.50
N TYR A 23 -5.36 -8.75 -6.61
CA TYR A 23 -4.18 -8.02 -6.19
C TYR A 23 -4.04 -6.67 -6.90
N ALA A 24 -4.24 -6.63 -8.23
CA ALA A 24 -4.17 -5.41 -9.02
C ALA A 24 -5.25 -4.38 -8.62
N ILE A 25 -6.48 -4.83 -8.37
CA ILE A 25 -7.58 -3.95 -7.92
C ILE A 25 -7.25 -3.37 -6.53
N LEU A 26 -6.84 -4.21 -5.59
CA LEU A 26 -6.55 -3.79 -4.21
C LEU A 26 -5.37 -2.82 -4.14
N THR A 27 -4.29 -3.10 -4.87
CA THR A 27 -3.15 -2.17 -4.96
C THR A 27 -3.53 -0.86 -5.66
N GLY A 28 -4.32 -0.91 -6.74
CA GLY A 28 -4.85 0.27 -7.41
C GLY A 28 -5.74 1.13 -6.50
N LEU A 29 -6.63 0.52 -5.72
CA LEU A 29 -7.44 1.22 -4.73
C LEU A 29 -6.58 1.85 -3.63
N THR A 30 -5.54 1.14 -3.16
CA THR A 30 -4.58 1.69 -2.19
C THR A 30 -3.93 2.97 -2.74
N VAL A 31 -3.46 2.93 -3.99
CA VAL A 31 -2.88 4.10 -4.69
C VAL A 31 -3.89 5.23 -4.82
N LEU A 32 -5.13 4.93 -5.22
CA LEU A 32 -6.20 5.92 -5.36
C LEU A 32 -6.46 6.65 -4.03
N PHE A 33 -6.61 5.92 -2.93
CA PHE A 33 -6.89 6.55 -1.64
C PHE A 33 -5.68 7.31 -1.09
N ILE A 34 -4.44 6.86 -1.32
CA ILE A 34 -3.24 7.66 -1.00
C ILE A 34 -3.25 8.99 -1.78
N PHE A 35 -3.58 8.94 -3.07
CA PHE A 35 -3.70 10.14 -3.88
C PHE A 35 -4.76 11.11 -3.34
N LEU A 36 -5.96 10.61 -3.02
CA LEU A 36 -7.01 11.42 -2.39
C LEU A 36 -6.55 12.01 -1.05
N GLN A 37 -5.85 11.24 -0.23
CA GLN A 37 -5.33 11.71 1.05
C GLN A 37 -4.25 12.78 0.87
N SER A 38 -3.46 12.72 -0.20
CA SER A 38 -2.45 13.74 -0.51
C SER A 38 -3.07 15.09 -0.89
N ILE A 39 -4.23 15.08 -1.58
CA ILE A 39 -4.99 16.29 -1.90
C ILE A 39 -5.58 16.91 -0.62
N THR A 40 -5.90 16.09 0.36
CA THR A 40 -6.44 16.56 1.63
C THR A 40 -5.35 16.93 2.66
N ALA A 41 -4.07 16.83 2.31
CA ALA A 41 -2.99 17.25 3.19
C ALA A 41 -2.98 18.78 3.35
N GLY A 42 -2.72 19.25 4.57
CA GLY A 42 -2.89 20.65 4.99
C GLY A 42 -2.15 21.71 4.17
N ASN A 43 -1.12 21.33 3.39
CA ASN A 43 -0.35 22.27 2.56
C ASN A 43 -1.13 22.83 1.36
N LEU A 44 -2.32 22.32 1.05
CA LEU A 44 -3.24 22.86 0.04
C LEU A 44 -4.31 23.80 0.62
N ILE A 45 -4.30 24.00 1.94
CA ILE A 45 -5.17 24.96 2.63
C ILE A 45 -4.37 26.24 2.87
N GLU A 46 -4.64 27.25 2.05
CA GLU A 46 -4.09 28.60 2.22
C GLU A 46 -4.61 29.30 3.49
N ASP A 47 -3.84 30.29 3.93
CA ASP A 47 -4.31 31.34 4.82
C ASP A 47 -5.52 32.05 4.18
N GLY A 48 -6.68 32.03 4.85
CA GLY A 48 -7.89 32.70 4.37
C GLY A 48 -9.19 31.90 4.51
N ILE A 49 -9.12 30.59 4.79
CA ILE A 49 -10.31 29.79 5.12
C ILE A 49 -10.54 29.64 6.63
N PRO A 50 -11.80 29.59 7.10
CA PRO A 50 -12.14 29.47 8.52
C PRO A 50 -11.52 28.25 9.18
N ASP A 51 -11.19 28.33 10.47
CA ASP A 51 -10.60 27.22 11.23
C ASP A 51 -11.47 25.96 11.23
N SER A 52 -12.80 26.12 11.15
CA SER A 52 -13.74 24.99 11.00
C SER A 52 -13.54 24.23 9.67
N ALA A 53 -13.20 24.92 8.59
CA ALA A 53 -12.89 24.30 7.31
C ALA A 53 -11.53 23.58 7.36
N LYS A 54 -10.53 24.17 8.04
CA LYS A 54 -9.22 23.54 8.28
C LYS A 54 -9.37 22.24 9.07
N GLN A 55 -10.18 22.26 10.13
CA GLN A 55 -10.48 21.07 10.92
C GLN A 55 -11.18 20.00 10.08
N THR A 56 -12.22 20.38 9.34
CA THR A 56 -12.96 19.45 8.46
C THR A 56 -12.03 18.75 7.46
N TRP A 57 -11.08 19.50 6.86
CA TRP A 57 -10.13 18.92 5.91
C TRP A 57 -9.16 17.95 6.59
N THR A 58 -8.70 18.29 7.79
CA THR A 58 -7.86 17.43 8.63
C THR A 58 -8.60 16.14 9.01
N ASP A 59 -9.89 16.23 9.32
CA ASP A 59 -10.73 15.07 9.64
C ASP A 59 -10.89 14.16 8.42
N ILE A 60 -11.15 14.73 7.24
CA ILE A 60 -11.23 13.98 5.97
C ILE A 60 -9.87 13.32 5.66
N HIS A 61 -8.77 14.04 5.83
CA HIS A 61 -7.42 13.50 5.66
C HIS A 61 -7.17 12.30 6.58
N GLY A 62 -7.54 12.41 7.86
CA GLY A 62 -7.47 11.31 8.82
C GLY A 62 -8.37 10.13 8.43
N ALA A 63 -9.60 10.39 7.98
CA ALA A 63 -10.55 9.36 7.58
C ALA A 63 -10.09 8.54 6.37
N LEU A 64 -9.36 9.14 5.43
CA LEU A 64 -8.83 8.42 4.27
C LEU A 64 -7.75 7.39 4.63
N ALA A 65 -7.14 7.45 5.82
CA ALA A 65 -6.17 6.45 6.26
C ALA A 65 -6.78 5.05 6.42
N TYR A 66 -8.05 4.95 6.84
CA TYR A 66 -8.72 3.67 7.06
C TYR A 66 -8.86 2.82 5.79
N PRO A 67 -9.42 3.31 4.67
CA PRO A 67 -9.48 2.54 3.42
C PRO A 67 -8.08 2.22 2.87
N ILE A 68 -7.09 3.11 3.02
CA ILE A 68 -5.70 2.83 2.61
C ILE A 68 -5.16 1.60 3.35
N MET A 69 -5.26 1.59 4.68
CA MET A 69 -4.81 0.47 5.51
C MET A 69 -5.57 -0.82 5.18
N LEU A 70 -6.89 -0.74 4.98
CA LEU A 70 -7.72 -1.90 4.62
C LEU A 70 -7.29 -2.51 3.29
N PHE A 71 -7.17 -1.71 2.23
CA PHE A 71 -6.79 -2.23 0.92
C PHE A 71 -5.33 -2.70 0.87
N ALA A 72 -4.42 -2.03 1.59
CA ALA A 72 -3.05 -2.48 1.76
C ALA A 72 -2.97 -3.85 2.48
N LEU A 73 -3.76 -4.03 3.54
CA LEU A 73 -3.87 -5.31 4.26
C LEU A 73 -4.38 -6.42 3.35
N LEU A 74 -5.50 -6.19 2.67
CA LEU A 74 -6.07 -7.18 1.76
C LEU A 74 -5.11 -7.52 0.62
N SER A 75 -4.39 -6.53 0.10
CA SER A 75 -3.34 -6.73 -0.90
C SER A 75 -2.20 -7.62 -0.37
N ALA A 76 -1.73 -7.37 0.86
CA ALA A 76 -0.72 -8.19 1.52
C ALA A 76 -1.21 -9.63 1.72
N VAL A 77 -2.46 -9.83 2.15
CA VAL A 77 -3.08 -11.16 2.31
C VAL A 77 -3.11 -11.92 1.00
N VAL A 78 -3.55 -11.29 -0.09
CA VAL A 78 -3.56 -11.92 -1.43
C VAL A 78 -2.13 -12.24 -1.89
N ALA A 79 -1.17 -11.33 -1.69
CA ALA A 79 0.22 -11.56 -2.07
C ALA A 79 0.84 -12.74 -1.32
N VAL A 80 0.61 -12.84 -0.01
CA VAL A 80 1.14 -13.92 0.83
C VAL A 80 0.53 -15.27 0.48
N ARG A 81 -0.79 -15.32 0.29
CA ARG A 81 -1.51 -16.58 0.05
C ARG A 81 -1.37 -17.09 -1.39
N SER A 82 -1.31 -16.18 -2.36
CA SER A 82 -1.53 -16.53 -3.76
C SER A 82 -0.39 -16.17 -4.70
N LEU A 83 0.58 -15.34 -4.28
CA LEU A 83 1.73 -14.91 -5.10
C LEU A 83 3.06 -15.52 -4.62
N ALA A 84 3.04 -16.76 -4.12
CA ALA A 84 4.19 -17.40 -3.48
C ALA A 84 5.48 -17.47 -4.33
N ALA A 85 5.35 -17.47 -5.66
CA ALA A 85 6.50 -17.43 -6.59
C ALA A 85 7.21 -16.07 -6.65
N ALA A 86 6.52 -14.97 -6.29
CA ALA A 86 7.00 -13.60 -6.39
C ALA A 86 7.43 -13.06 -5.02
N SER A 87 8.53 -13.61 -4.48
CA SER A 87 9.01 -13.34 -3.11
C SER A 87 9.18 -11.84 -2.80
N ARG A 88 9.68 -11.05 -3.76
CA ARG A 88 9.82 -9.58 -3.62
C ARG A 88 8.47 -8.87 -3.51
N VAL A 89 7.52 -9.16 -4.42
CA VAL A 89 6.19 -8.52 -4.41
C VAL A 89 5.46 -8.80 -3.10
N ARG A 90 5.56 -10.04 -2.61
CA ARG A 90 5.01 -10.42 -1.30
C ARG A 90 5.62 -9.62 -0.16
N ALA A 91 6.95 -9.55 -0.08
CA ALA A 91 7.64 -8.82 0.98
C ALA A 91 7.24 -7.33 0.97
N PHE A 92 7.26 -6.71 -0.21
CA PHE A 92 6.92 -5.30 -0.35
C PHE A 92 5.44 -4.99 -0.11
N ALA A 93 4.51 -5.91 -0.41
CA ALA A 93 3.10 -5.75 -0.06
C ALA A 93 2.88 -5.75 1.45
N VAL A 94 3.59 -6.61 2.19
CA VAL A 94 3.58 -6.62 3.66
C VAL A 94 4.22 -5.33 4.21
N ILE A 95 5.37 -4.93 3.66
CA ILE A 95 6.04 -3.68 4.05
C ILE A 95 5.11 -2.49 3.81
N LEU A 96 4.39 -2.44 2.69
CA LEU A 96 3.43 -1.38 2.41
C LEU A 96 2.36 -1.31 3.50
N PHE A 97 1.74 -2.43 3.88
CA PHE A 97 0.74 -2.45 4.95
C PHE A 97 1.33 -2.00 6.30
N VAL A 98 2.50 -2.49 6.68
CA VAL A 98 3.15 -2.07 7.93
C VAL A 98 3.46 -0.57 7.89
N ALA A 99 3.96 -0.06 6.78
CA ALA A 99 4.27 1.34 6.61
C ALA A 99 3.01 2.22 6.68
N THR A 100 1.86 1.79 6.14
CA THR A 100 0.60 2.56 6.25
C THR A 100 0.09 2.61 7.69
N VAL A 101 0.29 1.55 8.49
CA VAL A 101 -0.01 1.59 9.94
C VAL A 101 0.91 2.58 10.66
N VAL A 102 2.21 2.56 10.38
CA VAL A 102 3.17 3.53 10.96
C VAL A 102 2.83 4.97 10.54
N GLN A 103 2.40 5.18 9.29
CA GLN A 103 1.94 6.46 8.80
C GLN A 103 0.69 6.95 9.55
N TRP A 104 -0.28 6.06 9.78
CA TRP A 104 -1.47 6.39 10.56
C TRP A 104 -1.12 6.74 12.01
N LEU A 105 -0.25 5.95 12.65
CA LEU A 105 0.21 6.21 14.03
C LEU A 105 0.94 7.54 14.15
N SER A 106 1.83 7.88 13.20
CA SER A 106 2.51 9.17 13.19
C SER A 106 1.55 10.34 12.95
N GLY A 107 0.53 10.16 12.09
CA GLY A 107 -0.54 11.15 11.92
C GLY A 107 -1.31 11.38 13.22
N HIS A 108 -1.65 10.32 13.94
CA HIS A 108 -2.28 10.40 15.26
C HIS A 108 -1.38 11.04 16.32
N ALA A 109 -0.07 10.81 16.27
CA ALA A 109 0.88 11.47 17.17
C ALA A 109 0.91 12.99 16.95
N ILE A 110 0.78 13.45 15.70
CA ILE A 110 0.69 14.87 15.36
C ILE A 110 -0.64 15.44 15.86
N SER A 111 -1.77 14.91 15.40
CA SER A 111 -3.09 15.51 15.66
C SER A 111 -3.66 15.25 17.05
N GLY A 112 -3.32 14.12 17.67
CA GLY A 112 -3.86 13.69 18.96
C GLY A 112 -2.93 13.92 20.15
N LEU A 113 -1.61 13.90 19.93
CA LEU A 113 -0.60 14.05 20.99
C LEU A 113 0.21 15.35 20.90
N GLY A 114 -0.03 16.20 19.88
CA GLY A 114 0.65 17.48 19.70
C GLY A 114 2.13 17.37 19.35
N MET A 115 2.56 16.25 18.76
CA MET A 115 3.96 15.99 18.42
C MET A 115 4.34 16.60 17.06
N ASP A 116 4.18 17.91 16.89
CA ASP A 116 4.34 18.61 15.61
C ASP A 116 5.73 18.43 14.97
N TRP A 117 6.76 18.19 15.77
CA TRP A 117 8.13 17.93 15.32
C TRP A 117 8.25 16.67 14.43
N ILE A 118 7.28 15.75 14.49
CA ILE A 118 7.23 14.54 13.66
C ILE A 118 6.77 14.86 12.23
N THR A 119 6.10 15.99 12.00
CA THR A 119 5.46 16.34 10.71
C THR A 119 6.37 16.13 9.49
N PRO A 120 7.64 16.60 9.47
CA PRO A 120 8.50 16.38 8.31
C PRO A 120 8.74 14.90 8.01
N TYR A 121 8.91 14.07 9.04
CA TYR A 121 9.11 12.63 8.90
C TYR A 121 7.84 11.92 8.43
N HIS A 122 6.68 12.33 8.93
CA HIS A 122 5.38 11.86 8.47
C HIS A 122 5.19 12.15 6.97
N VAL A 123 5.49 13.37 6.53
CA VAL A 123 5.36 13.76 5.11
C VAL A 123 6.31 12.96 4.22
N VAL A 124 7.59 12.83 4.60
CA VAL A 124 8.57 12.04 3.83
C VAL A 124 8.14 10.58 3.74
N LEU A 125 7.69 9.98 4.84
CA LEU A 125 7.22 8.59 4.87
C LEU A 125 5.99 8.41 3.97
N ALA A 126 5.05 9.36 3.95
CA ALA A 126 3.91 9.34 3.03
C ALA A 126 4.35 9.23 1.56
N PHE A 127 5.36 10.01 1.13
CA PHE A 127 5.87 9.93 -0.24
C PHE A 127 6.55 8.59 -0.55
N VAL A 128 7.29 8.02 0.41
CA VAL A 128 7.87 6.68 0.27
C VAL A 128 6.78 5.61 0.11
N ILE A 129 5.74 5.67 0.94
CA ILE A 129 4.57 4.78 0.87
C ILE A 129 3.88 4.92 -0.49
N TYR A 130 3.69 6.17 -0.95
CA TYR A 130 3.05 6.43 -2.23
C TYR A 130 3.86 5.84 -3.40
N GLY A 131 5.17 6.11 -3.44
CA GLY A 131 6.07 5.53 -4.44
C GLY A 131 6.07 4.00 -4.43
N LEU A 132 6.07 3.39 -3.24
CA LEU A 132 5.99 1.94 -3.08
C LEU A 132 4.67 1.37 -3.59
N ALA A 133 3.54 2.01 -3.27
CA ALA A 133 2.21 1.60 -3.73
C ALA A 133 2.10 1.68 -5.27
N VAL A 134 2.60 2.76 -5.88
CA VAL A 134 2.67 2.92 -7.33
C VAL A 134 3.55 1.83 -7.95
N TRP A 135 4.73 1.59 -7.39
CA TRP A 135 5.63 0.53 -7.86
C TRP A 135 4.96 -0.85 -7.80
N LEU A 136 4.29 -1.21 -6.69
CA LEU A 136 3.55 -2.46 -6.56
C LEU A 136 2.39 -2.57 -7.56
N SER A 137 1.70 -1.46 -7.85
CA SER A 137 0.66 -1.41 -8.89
C SER A 137 1.25 -1.71 -10.28
N VAL A 138 2.40 -1.13 -10.63
CA VAL A 138 3.11 -1.43 -11.89
C VAL A 138 3.57 -2.89 -11.93
N GLN A 139 4.09 -3.42 -10.82
CA GLN A 139 4.49 -4.83 -10.73
C GLN A 139 3.29 -5.77 -10.90
N SER A 140 2.10 -5.40 -10.43
CA SER A 140 0.87 -6.17 -10.67
C SER A 140 0.53 -6.28 -12.16
N ALA A 141 0.80 -5.23 -12.94
CA ALA A 141 0.62 -5.25 -14.40
C ALA A 141 1.67 -6.11 -15.11
N ARG A 142 2.91 -6.16 -14.60
CA ARG A 142 3.97 -7.05 -15.12
C ARG A 142 3.64 -8.53 -14.89
N LEU A 143 3.12 -8.88 -13.72
CA LEU A 143 2.63 -10.24 -13.42
C LEU A 143 1.50 -10.71 -14.36
N ARG A 144 0.81 -9.81 -15.06
CA ARG A 144 -0.14 -10.18 -16.13
C ARG A 144 0.55 -10.59 -17.43
N ARG A 145 1.70 -9.99 -17.76
CA ARG A 145 2.42 -10.20 -19.02
C ARG A 145 3.33 -11.43 -18.99
N ASP A 146 3.95 -11.74 -17.87
CA ASP A 146 4.93 -12.85 -17.76
C ASP A 146 4.29 -14.25 -17.83
N PHE A 147 2.96 -14.34 -17.84
CA PHE A 147 2.20 -15.61 -17.94
C PHE A 147 1.04 -15.51 -18.93
N ALA A 148 1.12 -14.58 -19.89
CA ALA A 148 0.27 -14.53 -21.07
C ALA A 148 1.07 -15.07 -22.26
#